data_AF-G3PBW6-F1
#
_entry.id   AF-G3PBW6-F1
#
_cell.length_a   1.000
_cell.length_b   1.000
_cell.length_c   1.000
_cell.angle_alpha   90.00
_cell.angle_beta   90.00
_cell.angle_gamma   90.00
#
_symmetry.space_group_name_H-M   'P 1'
#
loop_
_entity.id
_entity.type
_entity.pdbx_description
1 polymer ?
#
loop_
_entity_poly.entity_id
_entity_poly.type
_entity_poly.pdbx_seq_one_letter_code
_entity_poly.pdbx_strand_id
1 'polypeptide(L)'
;MKMNPEYKDVELQLEFLNAEEIKMKKKLVKIIRERKKTIYSSLMTTVEESMQKCYDDAKGIRGKHSLNNMRETMRKHVHDSKNIMFKNARKVMLNQLRELRDDILKDLKETMQESIELSLKTDGYSIPDVAEELNMVKNHYKGLKGSAEDDQ
;
A
#
# COMPACT_ATOMS: atom_id res chain seq x y z
N MET A 1 34.50 17.15 16.30
CA MET A 1 33.70 17.94 17.27
C MET A 1 33.54 17.05 18.51
N LYS A 2 34.05 17.46 19.68
CA LYS A 2 33.92 16.64 20.91
C LYS A 2 32.49 16.79 21.45
N MET A 3 31.78 15.68 21.60
CA MET A 3 30.38 15.61 22.03
C MET A 3 30.24 15.96 23.52
N ASN A 4 29.24 16.79 23.85
CA ASN A 4 28.84 17.07 25.22
C ASN A 4 27.86 15.95 25.68
N PRO A 5 28.17 15.15 26.71
CA PRO A 5 27.38 13.98 27.10
C PRO A 5 25.92 14.28 27.48
N GLU A 6 25.59 15.54 27.82
CA GLU A 6 24.22 15.99 28.15
C GLU A 6 23.18 15.81 27.02
N TYR A 7 23.59 15.79 25.75
CA TYR A 7 22.64 15.81 24.61
C TYR A 7 22.61 14.51 23.81
N LYS A 8 23.41 13.52 24.21
CA LYS A 8 23.58 12.27 23.45
C LYS A 8 22.29 11.44 23.38
N ASP A 9 21.50 11.45 24.44
CA ASP A 9 20.22 10.73 24.50
C ASP A 9 19.18 11.33 23.56
N VAL A 10 19.08 12.67 23.55
CA VAL A 10 18.19 13.41 22.64
C VAL A 10 18.58 13.19 21.18
N GLU A 11 19.89 13.15 20.88
CA GLU A 11 20.38 12.87 19.53
C GLU A 11 19.97 11.46 19.06
N LEU A 12 20.09 10.45 19.92
CA LEU A 12 19.66 9.07 19.62
C LEU A 12 18.14 8.96 19.41
N GLN A 13 17.34 9.67 20.21
CA GLN A 13 15.88 9.73 20.02
C GLN A 13 15.52 10.33 18.64
N LEU A 14 16.21 11.39 18.22
CA LEU A 14 15.99 11.99 16.90
C LEU A 14 16.43 11.06 15.75
N GLU A 15 17.56 10.36 15.90
CA GLU A 15 18.00 9.35 14.92
C GLU A 15 16.98 8.22 14.78
N PHE A 16 16.43 7.74 15.89
CA PHE A 16 15.38 6.72 15.91
C PHE A 16 14.12 7.21 15.18
N LEU A 17 13.61 8.41 15.52
CA LEU A 17 12.42 8.96 14.91
C LEU A 17 12.59 9.17 13.40
N ASN A 18 13.77 9.63 12.97
CA ASN A 18 14.11 9.77 11.55
C ASN A 18 14.12 8.41 10.83
N ALA A 19 14.64 7.36 11.46
CA ALA A 19 14.63 6.01 10.90
C ALA A 19 13.20 5.47 10.74
N GLU A 20 12.34 5.63 11.75
CA GLU A 20 10.94 5.23 11.68
C GLU A 20 10.15 6.04 10.62
N GLU A 21 10.42 7.35 10.48
CA GLU A 21 9.83 8.17 9.42
C GLU A 21 10.20 7.67 8.02
N ILE A 22 11.49 7.37 7.78
CA ILE A 22 11.98 6.86 6.49
C ILE A 22 11.35 5.50 6.17
N LYS A 23 11.29 4.60 7.16
CA LYS A 23 10.66 3.28 7.05
C LYS A 23 9.18 3.41 6.72
N MET A 24 8.47 4.32 7.38
CA MET A 24 7.06 4.58 7.15
C MET A 24 6.80 5.13 5.74
N LYS A 25 7.59 6.11 5.30
CA LYS A 25 7.52 6.65 3.93
C LYS A 25 7.67 5.55 2.88
N LYS A 26 8.65 4.65 3.04
CA LYS A 26 8.87 3.52 2.11
C LYS A 26 7.66 2.57 2.08
N LYS A 27 7.11 2.23 3.25
CA LYS A 27 5.90 1.39 3.37
C LYS A 27 4.71 2.05 2.67
N LEU A 28 4.45 3.33 2.94
CA LEU A 28 3.33 4.07 2.36
C LEU A 28 3.43 4.19 0.84
N VAL A 29 4.62 4.46 0.28
CA VAL A 29 4.82 4.51 -1.18
C VAL A 29 4.41 3.19 -1.84
N LYS A 30 4.76 2.05 -1.24
CA LYS A 30 4.36 0.72 -1.74
C LYS A 30 2.84 0.54 -1.68
N ILE A 31 2.22 0.84 -0.54
CA ILE A 31 0.76 0.72 -0.34
C ILE A 31 -0.01 1.61 -1.32
N ILE A 32 0.39 2.88 -1.45
CA ILE A 32 -0.20 3.86 -2.37
C ILE A 32 -0.15 3.32 -3.80
N ARG A 33 1.01 2.81 -4.22
CA ARG A 33 1.20 2.30 -5.58
C ARG A 33 0.26 1.12 -5.86
N GLU A 34 0.23 0.13 -4.98
CA GLU A 34 -0.60 -1.06 -5.18
C GLU A 34 -2.10 -0.72 -5.14
N ARG A 35 -2.54 0.07 -4.16
CA ARG A 35 -3.96 0.48 -4.08
C ARG A 35 -4.38 1.34 -5.26
N LYS A 36 -3.53 2.26 -5.75
CA LYS A 36 -3.85 3.05 -6.94
C LYS A 36 -4.10 2.17 -8.17
N LYS A 37 -3.37 1.06 -8.37
CA LYS A 37 -3.64 0.14 -9.50
C LYS A 37 -5.07 -0.39 -9.44
N THR A 38 -5.49 -0.90 -8.28
CA THR A 38 -6.85 -1.43 -8.06
C THR A 38 -7.91 -0.35 -8.19
N ILE A 39 -7.63 0.86 -7.69
CA ILE A 39 -8.55 1.98 -7.79
C ILE A 39 -8.74 2.41 -9.24
N TYR A 40 -7.66 2.52 -10.02
CA TYR A 40 -7.79 2.88 -11.44
C TYR A 40 -8.50 1.80 -12.25
N SER A 41 -8.28 0.51 -11.93
CA SER A 41 -9.03 -0.58 -12.58
C SER A 41 -10.52 -0.56 -12.23
N SER A 42 -10.93 -0.01 -11.08
CA SER A 42 -12.34 0.08 -10.69
C SER A 42 -13.20 0.83 -11.71
N LEU A 43 -12.62 1.81 -12.43
CA LEU A 43 -13.35 2.54 -13.47
C LEU A 43 -13.85 1.59 -14.57
N MET A 44 -12.98 0.68 -15.01
CA MET A 44 -13.32 -0.33 -16.01
C MET A 44 -14.31 -1.35 -15.43
N THR A 45 -14.01 -1.89 -14.24
CA THR A 45 -14.86 -2.90 -13.59
C THR A 45 -16.30 -2.38 -13.36
N THR A 46 -16.48 -1.16 -12.87
CA THR A 46 -17.82 -0.58 -12.67
C THR A 46 -18.57 -0.35 -13.99
N VAL A 47 -17.85 -0.03 -15.07
CA VAL A 47 -18.46 0.05 -16.42
C VAL A 47 -18.87 -1.34 -16.90
N GLU A 48 -18.03 -2.35 -16.73
CA GLU A 48 -18.31 -3.75 -17.10
C GLU A 48 -19.53 -4.29 -16.34
N GLU A 49 -19.60 -4.07 -15.02
CA GLU A 49 -20.75 -4.41 -14.19
C GLU A 49 -22.04 -3.74 -14.69
N SER A 50 -21.96 -2.46 -15.06
CA SER A 50 -23.09 -1.72 -15.64
C SER A 50 -23.50 -2.23 -17.03
N MET A 51 -22.61 -2.90 -17.75
CA MET A 51 -22.87 -3.51 -19.06
C MET A 51 -23.38 -4.96 -18.94
N GLN A 52 -23.22 -5.62 -17.79
CA GLN A 52 -23.52 -7.04 -17.61
C GLN A 52 -24.94 -7.42 -18.05
N LYS A 53 -25.95 -6.66 -17.58
CA LYS A 53 -27.35 -6.90 -17.95
C LYS A 53 -27.55 -6.88 -19.47
N CYS A 54 -26.91 -5.94 -20.16
CA CYS A 54 -27.01 -5.83 -21.61
C CYS A 54 -26.38 -7.04 -22.32
N TYR A 55 -25.27 -7.57 -21.80
CA TYR A 55 -24.68 -8.79 -22.34
C TYR A 55 -25.61 -10.00 -22.15
N ASP A 56 -26.24 -10.10 -20.98
CA ASP A 56 -27.19 -11.18 -20.68
C ASP A 56 -28.45 -11.10 -21.56
N ASP A 57 -29.00 -9.89 -21.72
CA ASP A 57 -30.15 -9.64 -22.61
C ASP A 57 -29.81 -9.98 -24.07
N ALA A 58 -28.64 -9.56 -24.56
CA ALA A 58 -28.20 -9.85 -25.92
C ALA A 58 -27.95 -11.36 -26.14
N LYS A 59 -27.39 -12.06 -25.15
CA LYS A 59 -27.13 -13.51 -25.20
C LYS A 59 -28.43 -14.33 -25.34
N GLY A 60 -29.55 -13.82 -24.85
CA GLY A 60 -30.86 -14.47 -24.97
C GLY A 60 -31.47 -14.44 -26.38
N ILE A 61 -30.97 -13.58 -27.28
CA ILE A 61 -31.57 -13.35 -28.60
C ILE A 61 -31.24 -14.49 -29.56
N ARG A 62 -32.25 -15.03 -30.24
CA ARG A 62 -32.14 -16.11 -31.23
C ARG A 62 -32.99 -15.83 -32.47
N GLY A 63 -32.73 -16.55 -33.57
CA GLY A 63 -33.52 -16.48 -34.80
C GLY A 63 -32.95 -15.58 -35.89
N LYS A 64 -33.75 -15.31 -36.93
CA LYS A 64 -33.35 -14.48 -38.08
C LYS A 64 -33.05 -13.05 -37.60
N HIS A 65 -31.99 -12.43 -38.14
CA HIS A 65 -31.52 -11.10 -37.74
C HIS A 65 -30.99 -10.98 -36.29
N SER A 66 -30.70 -12.11 -35.62
CA SER A 66 -30.19 -12.14 -34.24
C SER A 66 -29.01 -11.20 -34.01
N LEU A 67 -28.00 -11.20 -34.89
CA LEU A 67 -26.83 -10.32 -34.78
C LEU A 67 -27.19 -8.82 -34.79
N ASN A 68 -28.16 -8.42 -35.61
CA ASN A 68 -28.59 -7.03 -35.67
C ASN A 68 -29.35 -6.65 -34.39
N ASN A 69 -30.22 -7.54 -33.91
CA ASN A 69 -30.99 -7.32 -32.69
C ASN A 69 -30.09 -7.27 -31.45
N MET A 70 -29.04 -8.11 -31.38
CA MET A 70 -28.01 -8.06 -30.35
C MET A 70 -27.28 -6.71 -30.36
N ARG A 71 -26.83 -6.26 -31.54
CA ARG A 71 -26.15 -4.97 -31.70
C ARG A 71 -27.04 -3.80 -31.27
N GLU A 72 -28.32 -3.79 -31.67
CA GLU A 72 -29.22 -2.70 -31.32
C GLU A 72 -29.54 -2.67 -29.83
N THR A 73 -29.69 -3.83 -29.20
CA THR A 73 -29.85 -3.95 -27.74
C THR A 73 -28.66 -3.32 -27.01
N MET A 74 -27.43 -3.64 -27.45
CA MET A 74 -26.21 -3.04 -26.90
C MET A 74 -26.14 -1.54 -27.11
N ARG A 75 -26.43 -1.08 -28.32
CA ARG A 75 -26.39 0.34 -28.69
C ARG A 75 -27.38 1.14 -27.85
N LYS A 76 -28.59 0.63 -27.67
CA LYS A 76 -29.64 1.26 -26.86
C LYS A 76 -29.23 1.35 -25.39
N HIS A 77 -28.75 0.24 -24.80
CA HIS A 77 -28.28 0.24 -23.41
C HIS A 77 -27.19 1.28 -23.17
N VAL A 78 -26.18 1.33 -24.04
CA VAL A 78 -25.11 2.34 -23.92
C VAL A 78 -25.68 3.75 -24.06
N HIS A 79 -26.57 3.99 -25.02
CA HIS A 79 -27.17 5.31 -25.21
C HIS A 79 -27.92 5.80 -23.97
N ASP A 80 -28.73 4.91 -23.39
CA ASP A 80 -29.61 5.21 -22.25
C ASP A 80 -28.80 5.34 -20.94
N SER A 81 -27.76 4.53 -20.76
CA SER A 81 -27.02 4.42 -19.49
C SER A 81 -25.71 5.19 -19.44
N LYS A 82 -25.11 5.61 -20.57
CA LYS A 82 -23.75 6.18 -20.63
C LYS A 82 -23.46 7.22 -19.54
N ASN A 83 -24.37 8.18 -19.37
CA ASN A 83 -24.17 9.30 -18.45
C ASN A 83 -24.15 8.83 -17.00
N ILE A 84 -25.01 7.87 -16.65
CA ILE A 84 -25.12 7.32 -15.29
C ILE A 84 -23.96 6.37 -15.04
N MET A 85 -23.66 5.49 -15.99
CA MET A 85 -22.57 4.51 -15.92
C MET A 85 -21.22 5.20 -15.65
N PHE A 86 -20.83 6.19 -16.46
CA PHE A 86 -19.56 6.90 -16.26
C PHE A 86 -19.56 7.77 -15.00
N LYS A 87 -20.69 8.35 -14.61
CA LYS A 87 -20.80 9.09 -13.32
C LYS A 87 -20.60 8.15 -12.13
N ASN A 88 -21.20 6.96 -12.16
CA ASN A 88 -21.06 5.96 -11.10
C ASN A 88 -19.64 5.44 -11.03
N ALA A 89 -19.05 5.05 -12.16
CA ALA A 89 -17.65 4.60 -12.22
C ALA A 89 -16.69 5.67 -11.67
N ARG A 90 -16.88 6.93 -12.07
CA ARG A 90 -16.09 8.06 -11.51
C ARG A 90 -16.30 8.21 -10.00
N LYS A 91 -17.54 8.10 -9.52
CA LYS A 91 -17.87 8.22 -8.09
C LYS A 91 -17.21 7.12 -7.26
N VAL A 92 -17.26 5.87 -7.73
CA VAL A 92 -16.61 4.72 -7.08
C VAL A 92 -15.11 4.97 -6.96
N MET A 93 -14.44 5.27 -8.08
CA MET A 93 -13.00 5.54 -8.10
C MET A 93 -12.62 6.70 -7.16
N LEU A 94 -13.39 7.80 -7.16
CA LEU A 94 -13.13 8.95 -6.30
C LEU A 94 -13.33 8.64 -4.81
N ASN A 95 -14.33 7.83 -4.46
CA ASN A 95 -14.54 7.40 -3.09
C ASN A 95 -13.36 6.54 -2.60
N GLN A 96 -12.92 5.58 -3.40
CA GLN A 96 -11.76 4.75 -3.04
C GLN A 96 -10.47 5.58 -2.93
N LEU A 97 -10.30 6.64 -3.72
CA LEU A 97 -9.18 7.58 -3.56
C LEU A 97 -9.24 8.34 -2.24
N ARG A 98 -10.44 8.72 -1.77
CA ARG A 98 -10.64 9.38 -0.47
C ARG A 98 -10.33 8.43 0.67
N GLU A 99 -10.86 7.20 0.60
CA GLU A 99 -10.55 6.14 1.56
C GLU A 99 -9.04 5.87 1.64
N LEU A 100 -8.36 5.75 0.50
CA LEU A 100 -6.90 5.59 0.46
C LEU A 100 -6.18 6.73 1.18
N ARG A 101 -6.59 7.99 0.96
CA ARG A 101 -6.01 9.15 1.64
C ARG A 101 -6.23 9.07 3.15
N ASP A 102 -7.45 8.75 3.57
CA ASP A 102 -7.82 8.71 4.98
C ASP A 102 -7.07 7.58 5.72
N ASP A 103 -6.93 6.42 5.08
CA ASP A 103 -6.13 5.29 5.57
C ASP A 103 -4.64 5.66 5.72
N ILE A 104 -4.05 6.35 4.74
CA ILE A 104 -2.65 6.81 4.81
C ILE A 104 -2.44 7.77 5.98
N LEU A 105 -3.36 8.73 6.15
CA LEU A 105 -3.28 9.72 7.23
C LEU A 105 -3.39 9.05 8.60
N LYS A 106 -4.31 8.09 8.73
CA LYS A 106 -4.47 7.29 9.94
C LYS A 106 -3.20 6.50 10.25
N ASP A 107 -2.73 5.69 9.30
CA ASP A 107 -1.54 4.86 9.44
C ASP A 107 -0.31 5.70 9.83
N LEU A 108 -0.10 6.82 9.14
CA LEU A 108 1.01 7.74 9.42
C LEU A 108 0.92 8.30 10.84
N LYS A 109 -0.26 8.79 11.23
CA LYS A 109 -0.47 9.40 12.54
C LYS A 109 -0.25 8.41 13.67
N GLU A 110 -0.88 7.23 13.58
CA GLU A 110 -0.77 6.17 14.59
C GLU A 110 0.68 5.70 14.73
N THR A 111 1.35 5.40 13.61
CA THR A 111 2.75 4.93 13.63
C THR A 111 3.71 6.00 14.19
N MET A 112 3.56 7.26 13.77
CA MET A 112 4.44 8.33 14.26
C MET A 112 4.19 8.63 15.73
N GLN A 113 2.94 8.58 16.19
CA GLN A 113 2.61 8.77 17.59
C GLN A 113 3.21 7.65 18.45
N GLU A 114 3.06 6.39 18.04
CA GLU A 114 3.68 5.25 18.72
C GLU A 114 5.21 5.39 18.78
N SER A 115 5.86 5.78 17.69
CA SER A 115 7.31 6.02 17.65
C SER A 115 7.74 7.15 18.59
N ILE A 116 6.98 8.24 18.67
CA ILE A 116 7.24 9.32 19.62
C ILE A 116 7.10 8.82 21.06
N GLU A 117 6.01 8.12 21.37
CA GLU A 117 5.80 7.53 22.70
C GLU A 117 6.94 6.56 23.07
N LEU A 118 7.40 5.71 22.15
CA LEU A 118 8.52 4.80 22.35
C LEU A 118 9.84 5.54 22.57
N SER A 119 10.09 6.62 21.83
CA SER A 119 11.31 7.44 22.02
C SER A 119 11.36 8.14 23.37
N LEU A 120 10.20 8.51 23.92
CA LEU A 120 10.06 9.20 25.21
C LEU A 120 9.97 8.24 26.40
N LYS A 121 9.70 6.95 26.17
CA LYS A 121 9.79 5.91 27.19
C LYS A 121 11.25 5.72 27.59
N THR A 122 11.71 6.55 28.51
CA THR A 122 12.87 6.29 29.37
C THR A 122 12.50 5.23 30.39
N ASP A 123 12.07 4.05 29.94
CA ASP A 123 11.84 2.98 30.88
C ASP A 123 13.22 2.49 31.31
N GLY A 124 13.55 2.68 32.59
CA GLY A 124 14.73 2.15 33.26
C GLY A 124 14.82 0.62 33.30
N TYR A 125 14.19 -0.09 32.34
CA TYR A 125 14.53 -1.46 32.04
C TYR A 125 15.80 -1.41 31.19
N SER A 126 16.91 -1.83 31.80
CA SER A 126 18.13 -2.15 31.06
C SER A 126 17.75 -2.89 29.78
N ILE A 127 17.92 -2.24 28.63
CA ILE A 127 17.99 -2.94 27.35
C ILE A 127 18.98 -4.08 27.62
N PRO A 128 18.58 -5.36 27.46
CA PRO A 128 19.48 -6.46 27.74
C PRO A 128 20.76 -6.21 26.96
N ASP A 129 21.90 -6.26 27.65
CA ASP A 129 23.20 -6.08 27.01
C ASP A 129 23.42 -7.25 26.07
N VAL A 130 23.07 -7.05 24.80
CA VAL A 130 23.18 -8.06 23.74
C VAL A 130 24.53 -8.00 23.02
N ALA A 131 25.54 -7.37 23.62
CA ALA A 131 26.87 -7.25 23.02
C ALA A 131 27.51 -8.62 22.77
N GLU A 132 27.28 -9.57 23.66
CA GLU A 132 27.82 -10.93 23.56
C GLU A 132 27.17 -11.69 22.39
N GLU A 133 25.85 -11.63 22.26
CA GLU A 133 25.06 -12.20 21.16
C GLU A 133 25.44 -11.58 19.81
N LEU A 134 25.61 -10.26 19.76
CA LEU A 134 26.06 -9.58 18.56
C LEU A 134 27.46 -10.04 18.13
N ASN A 135 28.35 -10.28 19.10
CA ASN A 135 29.69 -10.76 18.83
C ASN A 135 29.69 -12.22 18.34
N MET A 136 28.83 -13.08 18.92
CA MET A 136 28.61 -14.44 18.43
C MET A 136 28.14 -14.45 16.97
N VAL A 137 27.13 -13.64 16.63
CA VAL A 137 26.61 -13.54 15.24
C VAL A 137 27.70 -13.06 14.28
N LYS A 138 28.51 -12.06 14.67
CA LYS A 138 29.63 -11.58 13.85
C LYS A 138 30.69 -12.66 13.63
N ASN A 139 31.00 -13.45 14.65
CA ASN A 139 31.97 -14.55 14.55
C ASN A 139 31.46 -15.67 13.64
N HIS A 140 30.19 -16.07 13.75
CA HIS A 140 29.59 -17.03 12.83
C HIS A 140 29.56 -16.52 11.38
N TYR A 141 29.19 -15.25 11.16
CA TYR A 141 29.21 -14.65 9.84
C TYR A 141 30.62 -14.65 9.23
N LYS A 142 31.65 -14.30 10.01
CA LYS A 142 33.05 -14.36 9.57
C LYS A 142 33.50 -15.79 9.28
N GLY A 143 33.12 -16.77 10.10
CA GLY A 143 33.42 -18.18 9.87
C GLY A 143 32.81 -18.71 8.58
N LEU A 144 31.55 -18.37 8.30
CA LEU A 144 30.87 -18.73 7.05
C LEU A 144 31.44 -18.01 5.82
N LYS A 145 31.94 -16.79 5.99
CA LYS A 145 32.55 -16.02 4.90
C LYS A 145 33.98 -16.45 4.62
N GLY A 146 34.74 -16.84 5.65
CA GLY A 146 36.08 -17.39 5.53
C GLY A 146 36.09 -18.80 4.92
N SER A 147 35.08 -19.62 5.19
CA SER A 147 34.98 -20.97 4.59
C SER A 147 34.56 -20.98 3.12
N ALA A 148 34.20 -19.82 2.55
CA ALA A 148 33.82 -19.70 1.14
C ALA A 148 34.98 -19.28 0.23
N GLU A 149 36.14 -18.94 0.80
CA GLU A 149 37.35 -18.55 0.05
C GLU A 149 38.36 -19.71 -0.11
N ASP A 150 38.14 -20.86 0.56
CA ASP A 150 39.03 -22.03 0.51
C ASP A 150 38.60 -23.12 -0.49
N ASP A 151 37.51 -22.92 -1.26
CA ASP A 151 37.00 -23.86 -2.28
C ASP A 151 37.18 -23.32 -3.74
N GLN A 152 38.33 -22.73 -4.07
CA GLN A 152 38.72 -22.40 -5.47
C GLN A 152 40.06 -23.00 -5.88
#